data_AF-A0A7C2HL46-F1
#
_entry.id   AF-A0A7C2HL46-F1
#
_cell.length_a   1.000
_cell.length_b   1.000
_cell.length_c   1.000
_cell.angle_alpha   90.00
_cell.angle_beta   90.00
_cell.angle_gamma   90.00
#
_symmetry.space_group_name_H-M   'P 1'
#
loop_
_entity.id
_entity.type
_entity.pdbx_description
1 polymer ?
#
loop_
_entity_poly.entity_id
_entity_poly.type
_entity_poly.pdbx_seq_one_letter_code
_entity_poly.pdbx_strand_id
1 'polypeptide(L)'
;MDFNVAEGDKLDLADLLQGENSGNLEQYLHFTASGSDTLVQISSAGAFKDGNYSTATDQQILLKGVALSSLALDTSSDSHIITELLKNNLKTD
;
A
#
# COMPACT_ATOMS: atom_id res chain seq x y z
N MET A 1 -6.13 18.28 1.86
CA MET A 1 -5.54 17.27 0.97
C MET A 1 -5.77 15.94 1.64
N ASP A 2 -6.96 15.42 1.40
CA ASP A 2 -7.38 14.04 1.55
C ASP A 2 -6.89 13.26 0.33
N PHE A 3 -6.52 11.98 0.52
CA PHE A 3 -6.15 11.10 -0.59
C PHE A 3 -7.41 10.49 -1.17
N ASN A 4 -7.61 10.59 -2.49
CA ASN A 4 -8.79 10.05 -3.15
C ASN A 4 -8.45 9.28 -4.44
N VAL A 5 -8.66 7.96 -4.40
CA VAL A 5 -8.40 7.09 -5.54
C VAL A 5 -9.25 7.44 -6.78
N ALA A 6 -10.47 7.94 -6.58
CA ALA A 6 -11.39 8.29 -7.65
C ALA A 6 -11.03 9.61 -8.34
N GLU A 7 -10.29 10.50 -7.67
CA GLU A 7 -9.81 11.77 -8.22
C GLU A 7 -8.43 11.64 -8.90
N GLY A 8 -7.84 10.44 -8.84
CA GLY A 8 -6.56 10.13 -9.49
C GLY A 8 -5.33 10.45 -8.64
N ASP A 9 -5.51 10.63 -7.33
CA ASP A 9 -4.37 10.83 -6.42
C ASP A 9 -3.42 9.64 -6.45
N LYS A 10 -2.12 9.94 -6.37
CA LYS A 10 -1.06 8.94 -6.47
C LYS A 10 -0.25 8.85 -5.20
N LEU A 11 -0.05 7.61 -4.75
CA LEU A 11 0.98 7.24 -3.82
C LEU A 11 2.24 6.95 -4.64
N ASP A 12 3.20 7.88 -4.62
CA ASP A 12 4.48 7.73 -5.32
C ASP A 12 5.52 7.16 -4.36
N LEU A 13 5.95 5.93 -4.63
CA LEU A 13 6.91 5.17 -3.82
C LEU A 13 8.16 4.79 -4.62
N ALA A 14 8.34 5.31 -5.84
CA ALA A 14 9.45 4.94 -6.73
C ALA A 14 10.83 5.22 -6.11
N ASP A 15 10.96 6.33 -5.37
CA ASP A 15 12.21 6.66 -4.67
C ASP A 15 12.39 5.88 -3.35
N LEU A 16 11.36 5.16 -2.92
CA LEU A 16 11.31 4.53 -1.61
C LEU A 16 11.63 3.06 -1.62
N LEU A 17 11.10 2.35 -2.61
CA LEU A 17 11.26 0.92 -2.75
C LEU A 17 12.58 0.64 -3.47
N GLN A 18 13.22 -0.48 -3.12
CA GLN A 18 14.47 -0.90 -3.74
C GLN A 18 14.35 -2.36 -4.20
N GLY A 19 14.51 -2.59 -5.51
CA GLY A 19 14.46 -3.92 -6.11
C GLY A 19 13.04 -4.47 -6.32
N GLU A 20 12.04 -3.61 -6.22
CA GLU A 20 10.65 -3.93 -6.51
C GLU A 20 10.41 -4.16 -8.01
N ASN A 21 9.30 -4.82 -8.30
CA ASN A 21 8.67 -4.93 -9.60
C ASN A 21 7.20 -5.28 -9.39
N SER A 22 6.38 -5.19 -10.43
CA SER A 22 4.94 -5.47 -10.34
C SER A 22 4.59 -6.85 -9.76
N GLY A 23 5.50 -7.83 -9.80
CA GLY A 23 5.28 -9.18 -9.29
C GLY A 23 5.70 -9.42 -7.83
N ASN A 24 6.37 -8.48 -7.17
CA ASN A 24 6.86 -8.67 -5.80
C ASN A 24 6.40 -7.62 -4.79
N LEU A 25 5.53 -6.68 -5.17
CA LEU A 25 5.11 -5.57 -4.31
C LEU A 25 4.45 -5.99 -2.98
N GLU A 26 3.90 -7.20 -2.88
CA GLU A 26 3.40 -7.76 -1.61
C GLU A 26 4.51 -7.96 -0.56
N GLN A 27 5.77 -8.03 -0.98
CA GLN A 27 6.94 -8.07 -0.08
C GLN A 27 7.29 -6.69 0.50
N TYR A 28 6.70 -5.62 -0.06
CA TYR A 28 7.02 -4.24 0.26
C TYR A 28 5.87 -3.50 0.93
N LEU A 29 4.62 -3.84 0.58
CA LEU A 29 3.44 -3.08 0.98
C LEU A 29 2.46 -3.96 1.75
N HIS A 30 1.97 -3.45 2.87
CA HIS A 30 0.93 -4.08 3.66
C HIS A 30 -0.10 -3.02 4.09
N PHE A 31 -1.38 -3.33 3.94
CA PHE A 31 -2.47 -2.38 4.15
C PHE A 31 -3.38 -2.86 5.28
N THR A 32 -3.58 -2.02 6.29
CA THR A 32 -4.45 -2.32 7.42
C THR A 32 -5.45 -1.20 7.67
N ALA A 33 -6.64 -1.56 8.15
CA ALA A 33 -7.63 -0.58 8.57
C ALA A 33 -7.21 0.06 9.89
N SER A 34 -7.32 1.38 9.98
CA SER A 34 -7.06 2.15 11.20
C SER A 34 -8.26 3.06 11.49
N GLY A 35 -9.31 2.48 12.08
CA GLY A 35 -10.59 3.16 12.25
C GLY A 35 -11.26 3.43 10.90
N SER A 36 -11.45 4.72 10.56
CA SER A 36 -11.94 5.17 9.25
C SER A 36 -10.85 5.34 8.19
N ASP A 37 -9.59 5.18 8.59
CA ASP A 37 -8.41 5.46 7.78
C ASP A 37 -7.76 4.14 7.33
N THR A 38 -6.79 4.26 6.43
CA THR A 38 -5.94 3.14 6.00
C THR A 38 -4.49 3.42 6.39
N LEU A 39 -3.89 2.46 7.10
CA LEU A 39 -2.46 2.46 7.38
C LEU A 39 -1.74 1.63 6.31
N VAL A 40 -0.86 2.28 5.56
CA VAL A 40 0.07 1.64 4.64
C VAL A 40 1.38 1.42 5.39
N GLN A 41 1.75 0.17 5.57
CA GLN A 41 3.02 -0.25 6.12
C GLN A 41 3.96 -0.61 4.98
N ILE A 42 5.20 -0.11 5.06
CA ILE A 42 6.18 -0.20 3.99
C ILE A 42 7.45 -0.85 4.52
N SER A 43 7.99 -1.79 3.75
CA SER A 43 9.34 -2.30 3.86
C SER A 43 10.12 -1.90 2.61
N SER A 44 10.96 -0.87 2.71
CA SER A 44 11.74 -0.33 1.59
C SER A 44 12.62 -1.39 0.90
N ALA A 45 13.02 -2.43 1.64
CA ALA A 45 13.88 -3.52 1.17
C ALA A 45 13.15 -4.83 0.84
N GLY A 46 11.81 -4.85 0.80
CA GLY A 46 11.05 -6.05 0.43
C GLY A 46 11.10 -7.16 1.49
N ALA A 47 11.11 -6.80 2.78
CA ALA A 47 11.30 -7.77 3.87
C ALA A 47 10.00 -8.38 4.40
N PHE A 48 8.83 -8.04 3.84
CA PHE A 48 7.58 -8.67 4.24
C PHE A 48 7.50 -10.13 3.78
N LYS A 49 7.49 -11.02 4.76
CA LYS A 49 7.40 -12.48 4.61
C LYS A 49 6.67 -13.06 5.81
N ASP A 50 5.77 -14.00 5.56
CA ASP A 50 5.06 -14.76 6.60
C ASP A 50 4.39 -13.88 7.68
N GLY A 51 3.90 -12.70 7.29
CA GLY A 51 3.19 -11.78 8.18
C GLY A 51 4.06 -11.03 9.20
N ASN A 52 5.38 -10.97 8.99
CA ASN A 52 6.33 -10.24 9.86
C ASN A 52 6.21 -8.70 9.80
N TYR A 53 5.06 -8.16 9.40
CA TYR A 53 4.84 -6.74 9.14
C TYR A 53 5.28 -5.86 10.33
N SER A 54 4.97 -6.25 11.57
CA SER A 54 5.31 -5.46 12.76
C SER A 54 6.81 -5.27 13.00
N THR A 55 7.67 -6.15 12.48
CA THR A 55 9.13 -6.07 12.68
C THR A 55 9.89 -5.67 11.41
N ALA A 56 9.31 -5.90 10.24
CA ALA A 56 9.91 -5.57 8.95
C ALA A 56 9.44 -4.22 8.36
N THR A 57 8.45 -3.57 8.97
CA THR A 57 8.01 -2.22 8.58
C THR A 57 9.08 -1.21 8.99
N ASP A 58 9.61 -0.47 8.02
CA ASP A 58 10.51 0.66 8.26
C ASP A 58 9.80 2.01 8.11
N GLN A 59 8.66 2.05 7.43
CA GLN A 59 7.89 3.26 7.17
C GLN A 59 6.39 3.02 7.22
N GLN A 60 5.65 4.08 7.60
CA GLN A 60 4.21 4.05 7.73
C GLN A 60 3.59 5.32 7.15
N ILE A 61 2.53 5.16 6.36
CA ILE A 61 1.74 6.25 5.80
C ILE A 61 0.28 6.06 6.22
N LEU A 62 -0.33 7.08 6.81
CA LEU A 62 -1.74 7.06 7.18
C LEU A 62 -2.56 7.84 6.13
N LEU A 63 -3.37 7.11 5.36
CA LEU A 63 -4.34 7.68 4.43
C LEU A 63 -5.60 8.07 5.21
N LYS A 64 -5.63 9.33 5.66
CA LYS A 64 -6.73 9.87 6.48
C LYS A 64 -8.02 9.97 5.68
N GLY A 65 -9.12 9.49 6.25
CA GLY A 65 -10.45 9.50 5.63
C GLY A 65 -10.63 8.44 4.52
N VAL A 66 -9.66 7.55 4.34
CA VAL A 66 -9.69 6.52 3.29
C VAL A 66 -9.94 5.17 3.93
N ALA A 67 -11.15 4.64 3.73
CA ALA A 67 -11.49 3.31 4.23
C ALA A 67 -10.74 2.23 3.42
N LEU A 68 -10.23 1.20 4.08
CA LEU A 68 -9.51 0.11 3.40
C LEU A 68 -10.37 -0.56 2.31
N SER A 69 -11.67 -0.71 2.56
CA SER A 69 -12.65 -1.26 1.62
C SER A 69 -12.90 -0.39 0.39
N SER A 70 -12.54 0.90 0.42
CA SER A 70 -12.61 1.73 -0.79
C SER A 70 -11.41 1.52 -1.72
N LEU A 71 -10.34 0.88 -1.24
CA LEU A 71 -9.16 0.56 -2.04
C LEU A 71 -9.29 -0.78 -2.78
N ALA A 72 -10.10 -1.71 -2.27
CA ALA A 72 -10.45 -2.96 -2.96
C ALA A 72 -11.82 -3.48 -2.50
N LEU A 73 -12.65 -3.88 -3.46
CA LEU A 73 -13.98 -4.43 -3.22
C LEU A 73 -13.85 -5.83 -2.57
N ASP A 74 -14.26 -5.94 -1.30
CA ASP A 74 -14.66 -7.17 -0.59
C ASP A 74 -13.58 -8.25 -0.28
N THR A 75 -12.37 -8.14 -0.83
CA THR A 75 -11.23 -8.96 -0.39
C THR A 75 -10.00 -8.09 -0.17
N SER A 76 -9.86 -7.52 1.03
CA SER A 76 -8.73 -6.68 1.45
C SER A 76 -7.41 -7.47 1.64
N SER A 77 -7.07 -8.36 0.71
CA SER A 77 -5.71 -8.87 0.60
C SER A 77 -4.82 -7.80 -0.02
N ASP A 78 -3.58 -7.70 0.44
CA ASP A 78 -2.60 -6.75 -0.10
C ASP A 78 -2.47 -6.88 -1.62
N SER A 79 -2.42 -8.11 -2.15
CA SER A 79 -2.37 -8.39 -3.60
C SER A 79 -3.46 -7.69 -4.41
N HIS A 80 -4.73 -7.73 -3.94
CA HIS A 80 -5.85 -7.09 -4.62
C HIS A 80 -5.77 -5.57 -4.52
N ILE A 81 -5.45 -5.03 -3.34
CA ILE A 81 -5.30 -3.58 -3.14
C ILE A 81 -4.18 -3.03 -4.03
N ILE A 82 -3.03 -3.70 -4.05
CA ILE A 82 -1.89 -3.33 -4.90
C ILE A 82 -2.30 -3.36 -6.37
N THR A 83 -2.99 -4.42 -6.81
CA THR A 83 -3.44 -4.56 -8.21
C THR A 83 -4.39 -3.42 -8.61
N GLU A 84 -5.32 -3.03 -7.73
CA GLU A 84 -6.22 -1.91 -8.00
C GLU A 84 -5.47 -0.57 -8.04
N LEU A 85 -4.58 -0.33 -7.07
CA LEU A 85 -3.82 0.91 -7.02
C LEU A 85 -2.84 1.06 -8.20
N LEU A 86 -2.18 -0.02 -8.65
CA LEU A 86 -1.28 0.01 -9.80
C LEU A 86 -1.93 0.50 -11.09
N LYS A 87 -3.27 0.45 -11.20
CA LYS A 87 -3.98 0.93 -12.40
C LYS A 87 -3.78 2.43 -12.59
N ASN A 88 -3.89 3.22 -11.51
CA ASN A 88 -3.89 4.69 -11.59
C ASN A 88 -3.28 5.43 -10.39
N ASN A 89 -3.20 4.79 -9.21
CA ASN A 89 -3.00 5.44 -7.92
C ASN A 89 -1.71 5.04 -7.19
N LEU A 90 -0.96 4.05 -7.69
CA LEU A 90 0.35 3.67 -7.17
C LEU A 90 1.40 3.86 -8.26
N LYS A 91 2.49 4.52 -7.90
CA LYS A 91 3.66 4.67 -8.75
C LYS A 91 4.87 4.06 -8.04
N THR A 92 5.54 3.15 -8.75
CA THR A 92 6.82 2.52 -8.41
C THR A 92 7.73 2.63 -9.64
N ASP A 93 8.99 2.21 -9.56
CA ASP A 93 9.89 2.19 -10.74
C ASP A 93 9.44 1.16 -11.80
#